data_AF-A0A941NIR6-F1
#
_entry.id   AF-A0A941NIR6-F1
#
_cell.length_a   1.000
_cell.length_b   1.000
_cell.length_c   1.000
_cell.angle_alpha   90.00
_cell.angle_beta   90.00
_cell.angle_gamma   90.00
#
_symmetry.space_group_name_H-M   'P 1'
#
loop_
_entity.id
_entity.type
_entity.pdbx_description
1 polymer ?
#
loop_
_entity_poly.entity_id
_entity_poly.type
_entity_poly.pdbx_seq_one_letter_code
_entity_poly.pdbx_strand_id
1 'polypeptide(L)' 'MPLPYFSMPDLPVAECIPRLIAVLGRESNAVLVAPPGAGKTTSVPLALLGAAPMDRGRILMLEPRRLAARAAAARMA' A
#
# COMPACT_ATOMS: atom_id res chain seq x y z
N MET A 1 -17.44 6.86 -7.58
CA MET A 1 -17.13 7.71 -6.42
C MET A 1 -15.78 7.23 -5.91
N PRO A 2 -14.67 7.97 -6.09
CA PRO A 2 -13.40 7.54 -5.52
C PRO A 2 -13.58 7.54 -4.00
N LEU A 3 -13.14 6.47 -3.34
CA LEU A 3 -13.19 6.36 -1.88
C LEU A 3 -12.53 7.62 -1.28
N PRO A 4 -13.08 8.16 -0.17
CA PRO A 4 -12.51 9.34 0.48
C PRO A 4 -11.03 9.05 0.69
N TYR A 5 -10.17 9.97 0.20
CA TYR A 5 -8.73 9.91 0.38
C TYR A 5 -8.48 9.39 1.79
N PHE A 6 -7.99 8.15 1.89
CA PHE A 6 -7.47 7.66 3.15
C PHE A 6 -6.50 8.74 3.59
N SER A 7 -6.78 9.43 4.71
CA SER A 7 -5.95 10.52 5.20
C SER A 7 -4.65 9.88 5.64
N MET A 8 -3.76 9.66 4.69
CA MET A 8 -2.48 9.03 4.90
C MET A 8 -1.70 10.00 5.78
N PRO A 9 -1.21 9.56 6.95
CA PRO A 9 -0.27 10.38 7.71
C PRO A 9 0.90 10.77 6.79
N ASP A 10 1.48 11.95 7.01
CA ASP A 10 2.67 12.44 6.30
C ASP A 10 3.84 11.46 6.50
N LEU A 11 3.88 10.45 5.65
CA LEU A 11 4.82 9.35 5.67
C LEU A 11 5.64 9.43 4.38
N PRO A 12 6.96 9.17 4.44
CA PRO A 12 7.83 9.28 3.27
C PRO A 12 7.37 8.47 2.04
N VAL A 13 6.63 7.38 2.24
CA VAL A 13 6.11 6.56 1.13
C VAL A 13 5.02 7.27 0.31
N ALA A 14 4.36 8.31 0.82
CA ALA A 14 3.27 8.99 0.12
C ALA A 14 3.70 9.53 -1.25
N GLU A 15 4.92 10.06 -1.35
CA GLU A 15 5.47 10.67 -2.57
C GLU A 15 5.58 9.70 -3.76
N CYS A 16 5.81 8.41 -3.48
CA CYS A 16 6.03 7.40 -4.53
C CYS A 16 4.75 6.65 -4.94
N ILE A 17 3.65 6.78 -4.20
CA ILE A 17 2.40 6.02 -4.44
C ILE A 17 1.78 6.30 -5.81
N PRO A 18 1.66 7.56 -6.28
CA PRO A 18 1.10 7.83 -7.61
C PRO A 18 1.89 7.13 -8.72
N ARG A 19 3.23 7.14 -8.62
CA ARG A 19 4.11 6.45 -9.57
C ARG A 19 3.94 4.94 -9.49
N LEU A 20 3.81 4.37 -8.29
CA LEU A 20 3.60 2.94 -8.10
C LEU A 20 2.29 2.47 -8.74
N ILE A 21 1.18 3.19 -8.52
CA ILE A 21 -0.12 2.89 -9.14
C ILE A 21 -0.02 2.95 -10.66
N ALA A 22 0.61 3.99 -11.20
CA ALA A 22 0.76 4.15 -12.64
C ALA A 22 1.56 3.00 -13.28
N VAL A 23 2.63 2.54 -12.63
CA VAL A 23 3.42 1.38 -13.10
C VAL A 23 2.59 0.11 -13.04
N LEU A 24 1.95 -0.20 -11.91
CA LEU A 24 1.17 -1.42 -11.75
C LEU A 24 -0.13 -1.43 -12.59
N GLY A 25 -0.58 -0.28 -13.10
CA GLY A 25 -1.65 -0.20 -14.09
C GLY A 25 -1.22 -0.56 -15.52
N ARG A 26 0.09 -0.63 -15.79
CA ARG A 26 0.66 -0.93 -17.12
C ARG A 26 1.51 -2.19 -17.13
N GLU A 27 2.19 -2.46 -16.03
CA GLU A 27 3.14 -3.55 -15.82
C GLU A 27 2.60 -4.50 -14.75
N SER A 28 3.02 -5.76 -14.80
CA SER A 28 2.62 -6.77 -13.82
C SER A 28 3.33 -6.65 -12.47
N ASN A 29 4.49 -5.98 -12.43
CA ASN A 29 5.36 -5.97 -11.27
C ASN A 29 5.98 -4.58 -11.03
N ALA A 30 6.21 -4.25 -9.76
CA ALA A 30 6.97 -3.07 -9.36
C ALA A 30 7.79 -3.38 -8.10
N VAL A 31 8.96 -2.75 -7.98
CA VAL A 31 9.79 -2.81 -6.77
C VAL A 31 9.76 -1.44 -6.10
N LEU A 32 9.31 -1.43 -4.85
CA LEU A 32 9.29 -0.24 -4.01
C LEU A 32 10.41 -0.32 -2.98
N VAL A 33 11.32 0.65 -3.00
CA VAL A 33 12.35 0.82 -1.97
C VAL A 33 12.00 2.05 -1.15
N ALA A 34 11.91 1.87 0.17
CA ALA A 34 11.67 2.94 1.12
C ALA A 34 12.43 2.65 2.42
N PRO A 35 12.89 3.68 3.15
CA PRO A 35 13.60 3.47 4.41
C PRO A 35 12.73 2.78 5.47
N PRO A 36 13.33 2.15 6.49
CA PRO A 36 12.58 1.65 7.64
C PRO A 36 11.69 2.74 8.25
N GLY A 37 10.47 2.40 8.66
CA GLY A 37 9.51 3.36 9.22
C GLY A 37 8.78 4.25 8.20
N ALA A 38 9.11 4.18 6.90
CA ALA A 38 8.50 5.04 5.86
C ALA A 38 6.99 4.82 5.61
N GLY A 39 6.35 3.83 6.24
CA GLY A 39 4.94 3.51 6.01
C GLY A 39 4.66 2.44 4.95
N LYS A 40 5.69 1.84 4.33
CA LYS A 40 5.53 0.88 3.21
C LYS A 40 4.55 -0.28 3.48
N THR A 41 4.54 -0.83 4.69
CA THR A 41 3.70 -1.99 5.06
C THR A 41 2.26 -1.59 5.40
N THR A 42 2.02 -0.33 5.79
CA THR A 42 0.73 0.11 6.34
C THR A 42 -0.05 1.01 5.40
N SER A 43 0.65 1.73 4.53
CA SER A 43 0.07 2.78 3.69
C SER A 43 -0.09 2.32 2.24
N VAL A 44 0.91 1.60 1.70
CA VAL A 44 0.89 1.15 0.30
C VAL A 44 -0.26 0.19 0.00
N PRO A 45 -0.53 -0.87 0.81
CA PRO A 45 -1.62 -1.79 0.51
C PRO A 45 -2.98 -1.09 0.47
N LEU A 46 -3.23 -0.16 1.39
CA LEU A 46 -4.48 0.59 1.45
C LEU A 46 -4.65 1.53 0.26
N ALA A 47 -3.58 2.22 -0.15
CA ALA A 47 -3.60 3.08 -1.33
C ALA A 47 -3.85 2.28 -2.61
N LEU A 48 -3.24 1.10 -2.75
CA LEU A 48 -3.48 0.22 -3.90
C LEU A 48 -4.91 -0.33 -3.91
N LEU A 49 -5.47 -0.69 -2.74
CA LEU A 49 -6.84 -1.20 -2.64
C LEU A 49 -7.89 -0.19 -3.11
N GLY A 50 -7.62 1.11 -2.95
CA GLY A 50 -8.51 2.18 -3.42
C GLY A 50 -8.28 2.64 -4.87
N ALA A 51 -7.26 2.12 -5.55
CA ALA A 51 -6.83 2.59 -6.86
C ALA A 51 -7.21 1.61 -7.98
N ALA A 52 -7.77 2.14 -9.07
CA ALA A 52 -8.00 1.35 -10.28
C ALA A 52 -6.66 0.92 -10.92
N PRO A 53 -6.54 -0.30 -11.48
CA PRO A 53 -7.61 -1.32 -11.62
C PRO A 53 -7.73 -2.30 -10.44
N MET A 54 -7.01 -2.10 -9.33
CA MET A 54 -6.99 -3.02 -8.18
C MET A 54 -8.18 -2.86 -7.22
N ASP A 55 -9.03 -1.86 -7.44
CA ASP A 55 -10.18 -1.49 -6.61
C ASP A 55 -11.29 -2.56 -6.54
N ARG A 56 -11.22 -3.60 -7.37
CA ARG A 56 -12.19 -4.71 -7.41
C ARG A 56 -11.69 -6.03 -6.83
N GLY A 57 -10.47 -6.05 -6.30
CA GLY A 57 -9.76 -7.27 -5.89
C GLY A 57 -9.49 -7.38 -4.39
N ARG A 58 -8.71 -8.39 -4.05
CA ARG A 58 -8.06 -8.52 -2.74
C ARG A 58 -6.56 -8.39 -2.93
N ILE A 59 -5.89 -7.76 -1.96
CA ILE A 59 -4.44 -7.73 -1.88
C ILE A 59 -3.99 -8.80 -0.89
N LEU A 60 -3.14 -9.72 -1.34
CA LEU A 60 -2.44 -10.66 -0.47
C LEU A 60 -1.10 -10.02 -0.06
N MET A 61 -0.93 -9.80 1.25
CA MET A 61 0.31 -9.27 1.80
C MET A 61 1.05 -10.36 2.57
N LEU A 62 2.33 -10.54 2.25
CA LEU A 62 3.21 -11.49 2.93
C LEU A 62 4.07 -10.76 3.95
N GLU A 63 4.16 -11.32 5.16
CA GLU A 63 4.99 -10.81 6.25
C GLU A 63 5.86 -11.95 6.80
N PRO A 64 7.12 -11.69 7.21
CA PRO A 64 8.09 -12.74 7.49
C PRO A 64 7.75 -13.58 8.74
N ARG A 65 6.87 -13.09 9.62
CA ARG A 65 6.48 -13.78 10.85
C ARG A 65 5.10 -13.34 11.34
N ARG A 66 4.45 -14.22 12.11
CA ARG A 66 3.10 -14.04 12.66
C ARG A 66 2.91 -12.71 13.41
N LEU A 67 3.90 -12.29 14.21
CA LEU A 67 3.81 -11.04 14.97
C LEU A 67 3.73 -9.82 14.04
N ALA A 68 4.55 -9.78 12.98
CA ALA A 68 4.55 -8.68 12.01
C ALA A 68 3.23 -8.62 11.23
N ALA A 69 2.74 -9.79 10.76
CA ALA A 69 1.46 -9.91 10.08
C ALA A 69 0.30 -9.36 10.93
N ARG A 70 0.22 -9.76 12.21
CA ARG A 70 -0.82 -9.29 13.12
C ARG A 70 -0.73 -7.80 13.41
N ALA A 71 0.48 -7.28 13.65
CA ALA A 71 0.70 -5.86 13.92
C ALA A 71 0.34 -4.99 12.71
N ALA A 72 0.69 -5.41 11.49
CA ALA A 72 0.34 -4.71 10.27
C ALA A 72 -1.18 -4.69 10.05
N ALA A 73 -1.85 -5.85 10.19
CA ALA A 73 -3.30 -5.94 10.06
C ALA A 73 -4.04 -5.08 11.10
N ALA A 74 -3.63 -5.13 12.37
CA ALA A 74 -4.23 -4.33 13.43
C ALA A 74 -4.03 -2.82 13.24
N ARG A 75 -2.95 -2.39 12.58
CA ARG A 75 -2.70 -0.97 12.28
C ARG A 75 -3.50 -0.46 11.08
N MET A 76 -3.92 -1.34 10.18
CA MET A 76 -4.68 -1.00 8.97
C MET A 76 -6.20 -1.17 9.12
N ALA A 77 -6.65 -1.86 10.17
CA ALA A 77 -8.06 -2.03 10.54
C ALA A 77 -8.61 -0.77 11.23
#